data_AF-A0A920W796-F1
#
_entry.id   AF-A0A920W796-F1
#
_cell.length_a   1.000
_cell.length_b   1.000
_cell.length_c   1.000
_cell.angle_alpha   90.00
_cell.angle_beta   90.00
_cell.angle_gamma   90.00
#
_symmetry.space_group_name_H-M   'P 1'
#
loop_
_entity.id
_entity.type
_entity.pdbx_description
1 polymer ?
#
loop_
_entity_poly.entity_id
_entity_poly.type
_entity_poly.pdbx_seq_one_letter_code
_entity_poly.pdbx_strand_id
1 'polypeptide(L)' 'MANYHYRPAVLEALSAHGVKPTLTTPPELVHEFVSDLYRFELRKLRYRQVHGEIPEA' A
#
# COMPACT_ATOMS: atom_id res chain seq x y z
N MET A 1 15.20 20.90 5.03
CA MET A 1 14.41 19.71 4.61
C MET A 1 13.66 19.21 5.82
N ALA A 2 12.36 18.94 5.70
CA ALA A 2 11.60 18.32 6.79
C ALA A 2 12.09 16.88 7.02
N ASN A 3 12.18 16.48 8.29
CA ASN A 3 12.59 15.15 8.68
C ASN A 3 11.40 14.43 9.32
N TYR A 4 11.00 13.30 8.73
CA TYR A 4 9.86 12.50 9.15
C TYR A 4 10.35 11.21 9.81
N HIS A 5 9.96 11.02 11.07
CA HIS A 5 10.29 9.82 11.82
C HIS A 5 9.17 8.79 11.69
N TYR A 6 9.42 7.77 10.89
CA TYR A 6 8.54 6.61 10.79
C TYR A 6 8.79 5.65 11.97
N ARG A 7 7.71 5.11 12.53
CA ARG A 7 7.81 4.05 13.54
C ARG A 7 8.38 2.78 12.88
N PRO A 8 9.27 2.02 13.55
CA PRO A 8 9.85 0.79 12.98
C PRO A 8 8.79 -0.20 12.46
N ALA A 9 7.73 -0.44 13.23
CA ALA A 9 6.63 -1.32 12.83
C ALA A 9 5.91 -0.86 11.54
N VAL A 10 5.84 0.45 11.30
CA VAL A 10 5.26 1.01 10.06
C VAL A 10 6.20 0.77 8.89
N LEU A 11 7.52 0.94 9.08
CA LEU A 11 8.51 0.66 8.04
C LEU A 11 8.54 -0.82 7.64
N GLU A 12 8.41 -1.72 8.62
CA GLU A 12 8.34 -3.17 8.37
C GLU A 12 7.10 -3.53 7.54
N ALA A 13 5.93 -3.02 7.93
CA ALA A 13 4.69 -3.24 7.18
C ALA A 13 4.77 -2.67 5.76
N LEU A 14 5.26 -1.43 5.60
CA LEU A 14 5.46 -0.81 4.30
C LEU A 14 6.43 -1.61 3.43
N SER A 15 7.52 -2.12 4.00
CA SER A 15 8.48 -2.93 3.26
C SER A 15 7.90 -4.25 2.79
N ALA A 16 6.92 -4.83 3.49
CA ALA A 16 6.20 -6.03 3.04
C ALA A 16 5.40 -5.77 1.75
N HIS A 17 4.97 -4.52 1.53
CA HIS A 17 4.34 -4.05 0.30
C HIS A 17 5.32 -3.45 -0.71
N GLY A 18 6.64 -3.57 -0.46
CA GLY A 18 7.69 -3.03 -1.34
C GLY A 18 7.93 -1.52 -1.21
N VAL A 19 7.35 -0.87 -0.19
CA VAL A 19 7.48 0.57 0.04
C VAL A 19 8.56 0.85 1.07
N LYS A 20 9.52 1.72 0.74
CA LYS A 20 10.61 2.11 1.65
C LYS A 20 10.74 3.63 1.68
N PRO A 21 9.95 4.33 2.51
CA PRO A 21 10.06 5.77 2.61
C PRO A 21 11.35 6.15 3.32
N THR A 22 11.92 7.27 2.91
CA THR A 22 13.07 7.87 3.58
C THR A 22 12.61 8.88 4.62
N LEU A 23 13.55 9.33 5.44
CA LEU A 23 13.39 10.42 6.39
C LEU A 23 12.90 11.74 5.76
N THR A 24 13.03 11.92 4.45
CA THR A 24 12.55 13.12 3.74
C THR A 24 11.23 12.89 3.00
N THR A 25 10.72 11.66 3.01
CA THR A 25 9.45 11.31 2.37
C THR A 25 8.29 11.69 3.29
N PRO A 26 7.37 12.58 2.88
CA PRO A 26 6.21 12.94 3.69
C PRO A 26 5.27 11.72 3.91
N PRO A 27 4.76 11.50 5.13
CA PRO A 27 3.81 10.42 5.42
C PRO A 27 2.56 10.47 4.55
N GLU A 28 2.10 11.66 4.15
CA GLU A 28 0.93 11.87 3.30
C GLU A 28 1.14 11.22 1.92
N LEU A 29 2.33 11.37 1.35
CA LEU A 29 2.68 10.77 0.06
C LEU A 29 2.71 9.24 0.14
N VAL A 30 3.25 8.71 1.23
CA VAL A 30 3.27 7.25 1.48
C VAL A 30 1.84 6.73 1.65
N HIS A 31 1.00 7.45 2.38
CA HIS A 31 -0.39 7.09 2.61
C HIS A 31 -1.21 7.08 1.30
N GLU A 32 -1.02 8.08 0.44
CA GLU A 32 -1.65 8.14 -0.88
C GLU A 32 -1.22 6.93 -1.73
N PHE A 33 0.07 6.64 -1.80
CA PHE A 33 0.60 5.48 -2.52
C PHE A 33 -0.01 4.16 -2.04
N VAL A 34 -0.05 3.93 -0.73
CA VAL A 34 -0.61 2.70 -0.15
C VAL A 34 -2.12 2.60 -0.43
N SER A 35 -2.83 3.73 -0.37
CA SER A 35 -4.26 3.78 -0.70
C SER A 35 -4.52 3.37 -2.14
N ASP A 36 -3.68 3.83 -3.07
CA ASP A 36 -3.81 3.47 -4.48
C ASP A 36 -3.42 2.02 -4.77
N LEU A 37 -2.37 1.51 -4.11
CA LEU A 37 -2.01 0.10 -4.17
C LEU A 37 -3.19 -0.78 -3.73
N TYR A 38 -3.81 -0.45 -2.59
CA TYR A 38 -4.97 -1.18 -2.09
C TYR A 38 -6.15 -1.17 -3.08
N ARG A 39 -6.48 0.00 -3.65
CA ARG A 39 -7.54 0.12 -4.67
C ARG A 39 -7.23 -0.70 -5.92
N PHE A 40 -5.97 -0.72 -6.36
CA PHE A 40 -5.55 -1.54 -7.49
C PHE A 40 -5.73 -3.04 -7.20
N GLU A 41 -5.29 -3.50 -6.03
CA GLU A 41 -5.47 -4.90 -5.61
C GLU A 41 -6.93 -5.29 -5.52
N LEU A 42 -7.79 -4.44 -4.95
CA LEU A 42 -9.24 -4.67 -4.91
C LEU A 42 -9.84 -4.78 -6.32
N ARG A 43 -9.47 -3.89 -7.25
CA ARG A 43 -9.95 -3.97 -8.64
C ARG A 43 -9.51 -5.27 -9.30
N LYS A 44 -8.27 -5.70 -9.06
CA LYS A 44 -7.75 -6.97 -9.56
C LYS A 44 -8.53 -8.16 -8.97
N LEU A 45 -8.80 -8.15 -7.68
CA LEU A 45 -9.62 -9.19 -7.03
C LEU A 45 -11.03 -9.23 -7.61
N ARG A 46 -11.67 -8.06 -7.77
CA ARG A 46 -13.00 -7.96 -8.39
C ARG A 46 -13.00 -8.47 -9.82
N TYR A 47 -11.99 -8.15 -10.61
CA TYR A 47 -11.84 -8.67 -11.96
C TYR A 47 -11.80 -10.20 -11.96
N ARG A 48 -10.95 -10.79 -11.11
CA ARG A 48 -10.83 -12.25 -10.97
C ARG A 48 -12.14 -12.90 -10.50
N GLN A 49 -12.88 -12.24 -9.62
CA GLN A 49 -14.19 -12.69 -9.16
C GLN A 49 -15.21 -12.75 -10.29
N VAL A 50 -15.33 -11.67 -11.07
CA VAL A 50 -16.25 -11.59 -12.22
C VAL A 50 -15.92 -12.62 -13.30
N HIS A 51 -14.64 -12.98 -13.45
CA HIS A 51 -14.20 -14.02 -14.38
C HIS A 51 -14.30 -15.45 -13.80
N GLY A 52 -14.83 -15.61 -12.58
CA GLY A 52 -15.01 -16.92 -11.94
C GLY A 52 -13.72 -17.59 -11.46
N GLU A 53 -12.60 -16.87 -11.41
CA GLU A 53 -11.32 -17.41 -10.89
C GLU A 53 -11.32 -17.54 -9.37
N ILE A 54 -12.15 -16.75 -8.69
CA ILE A 54 -12.37 -16.82 -7.25
C ILE A 54 -13.88 -16.91 -6.98
N PRO A 55 -14.33 -17.72 -6.02
CA PRO A 55 -15.74 -17.83 -5.68
C PRO A 55 -16.29 -16.49 -5.18
N GLU A 56 -17.55 -16.18 -5.49
CA GLU A 56 -18.33 -15.23 -4.70
C GLU A 56 -18.65 -15.87 -3.34
N ALA A 57 -18.49 -15.09 -2.27
CA ALA A 57 -18.77 -15.52 -0.89
C ALA A 57 -20.27 -15.46 -0.59
#